data_AF-A0A967T0G9-F1
#
_entry.id   AF-A0A967T0G9-F1
#
_cell.length_a   1.000
_cell.length_b   1.000
_cell.length_c   1.000
_cell.angle_alpha   90.00
_cell.angle_beta   90.00
_cell.angle_gamma   90.00
#
_symmetry.space_group_name_H-M   'P 1'
#
loop_
_entity.id
_entity.type
_entity.pdbx_description
1 polymer ?
#
loop_
_entity_poly.entity_id
_entity_poly.type
_entity_poly.pdbx_seq_one_letter_code
_entity_poly.pdbx_strand_id
1 'polypeptide(L)' 'VFRQLDFPEDYCLHTLRHTFASHLALKGVPIQQISLLLGHKDIQTTMIYAHLLPNDCRVDLPY' A
#
# COMPACT_ATOMS: atom_id res chain seq x y z
N VAL A 1 -17.27 9.21 23.87
CA VAL A 1 -16.06 10.03 23.69
C VAL A 1 -15.54 9.86 22.25
N PHE A 2 -16.33 10.27 21.25
CA PHE A 2 -15.94 10.26 19.82
C PHE A 2 -16.78 11.31 19.07
N ARG A 3 -16.71 12.56 19.52
CA ARG A 3 -17.40 13.69 18.89
C ARG A 3 -16.44 14.87 18.95
N GLN A 4 -15.52 14.99 17.98
CA GLN A 4 -14.81 16.27 17.79
C GLN A 4 -13.93 16.44 16.54
N LEU A 5 -13.95 15.57 15.54
CA LEU A 5 -13.19 15.83 14.31
C LEU A 5 -14.08 15.58 13.11
N ASP A 6 -14.47 16.69 12.46
CA ASP A 6 -15.19 16.78 11.20
C ASP A 6 -14.27 16.25 10.08
N PHE A 7 -13.96 14.95 10.11
CA PHE A 7 -13.20 14.32 9.04
C PHE A 7 -14.17 13.95 7.93
N PRO A 8 -13.97 14.46 6.69
CA PRO A 8 -14.75 14.01 5.55
C PRO A 8 -14.70 12.48 5.48
N GLU A 9 -15.87 11.85 5.45
CA GLU A 9 -16.11 10.42 5.71
C GLU A 9 -15.30 9.48 4.78
N ASP A 10 -14.76 10.01 3.69
CA ASP A 10 -13.97 9.27 2.70
C ASP A 10 -12.47 9.12 3.03
N TYR A 11 -11.94 9.93 3.96
CA TYR A 11 -10.49 10.04 4.13
C TYR A 11 -9.86 8.95 4.99
N CYS A 12 -10.60 8.28 5.88
CA CYS A 12 -9.99 7.37 6.84
C CYS A 12 -9.50 6.06 6.19
N LEU A 13 -10.38 5.35 5.48
CA LEU A 13 -10.05 4.05 4.89
C LEU A 13 -9.12 4.18 3.68
N HIS A 14 -9.29 5.22 2.86
CA HIS A 14 -8.39 5.48 1.74
C HIS A 14 -6.99 5.81 2.26
N THR A 15 -6.85 6.72 3.22
CA THR A 15 -5.54 7.07 3.79
C THR A 15 -4.84 5.85 4.38
N LEU A 16 -5.56 4.99 5.12
CA LEU A 16 -4.99 3.74 5.65
C LEU A 16 -4.52 2.79 4.55
N ARG A 17 -5.30 2.62 3.47
CA ARG A 17 -4.89 1.83 2.29
C ARG A 17 -3.63 2.42 1.65
N HIS A 18 -3.56 3.74 1.51
CA HIS A 18 -2.37 4.44 0.99
C HIS A 18 -1.16 4.23 1.90
N THR A 19 -1.29 4.41 3.21
CA THR A 19 -0.18 4.21 4.16
C THR A 19 0.29 2.76 4.16
N PHE A 20 -0.62 1.79 4.12
CA PHE A 20 -0.28 0.37 4.10
C PHE A 20 0.43 -0.03 2.80
N ALA A 21 -0.11 0.36 1.65
CA ALA A 21 0.46 0.03 0.35
C ALA A 21 1.84 0.67 0.14
N SER A 22 1.99 1.96 0.50
CA SER A 22 3.27 2.67 0.42
C SER A 22 4.33 2.03 1.33
N HIS A 23 3.97 1.62 2.55
CA HIS A 23 4.91 0.97 3.47
C HIS A 23 5.39 -0.39 2.97
N LEU A 24 4.50 -1.18 2.37
CA LEU A 24 4.87 -2.46 1.77
C LEU A 24 5.73 -2.29 0.53
N ALA A 25 5.41 -1.32 -0.33
CA ALA A 25 6.20 -1.03 -1.52
C ALA A 25 7.62 -0.59 -1.15
N LEU A 26 7.76 0.28 -0.14
CA LEU A 26 9.07 0.70 0.40
C LEU A 26 9.87 -0.46 1.01
N LYS A 27 9.19 -1.47 1.56
CA LYS A 27 9.83 -2.71 2.05
C LYS A 27 10.24 -3.68 0.93
N GLY A 28 10.01 -3.34 -0.34
CA GLY A 28 10.33 -4.20 -1.48
C GLY A 28 9.35 -5.33 -1.71
N VAL A 29 8.14 -5.27 -1.14
CA VAL A 29 7.10 -6.28 -1.39
C VAL A 29 6.57 -6.08 -2.81
N PRO A 30 6.51 -7.12 -3.65
CA PRO A 30 6.01 -7.00 -5.01
C PRO A 30 4.53 -6.56 -5.03
N ILE A 31 4.18 -5.68 -5.97
CA ILE A 31 2.85 -5.07 -6.04
C ILE A 31 1.71 -6.07 -6.22
N GLN A 32 1.99 -7.21 -6.83
CA GLN A 32 1.02 -8.30 -6.94
C GLN A 32 0.61 -8.84 -5.56
N GLN A 33 1.57 -8.97 -4.62
CA GLN A 33 1.27 -9.35 -3.24
C GLN A 33 0.55 -8.23 -2.49
N ILE A 34 0.95 -6.97 -2.70
CA ILE A 34 0.27 -5.81 -2.08
C ILE A 34 -1.20 -5.74 -2.52
N SER A 35 -1.47 -5.94 -3.81
CA SER A 35 -2.82 -5.95 -4.38
C SER A 35 -3.69 -7.06 -3.80
N LEU A 36 -3.12 -8.25 -3.59
CA LEU A 36 -3.78 -9.38 -2.93
C LEU A 36 -4.10 -9.07 -1.46
N LEU A 37 -3.16 -8.48 -0.72
CA LEU A 37 -3.34 -8.10 0.68
C LEU A 37 -4.40 -7.00 0.88
N LEU A 38 -4.52 -6.08 -0.08
CA LEU A 38 -5.53 -5.02 -0.09
C LEU A 38 -6.90 -5.51 -0.60
N GLY A 39 -6.96 -6.72 -1.20
CA GLY A 39 -8.16 -7.27 -1.80
C GLY A 39 -8.64 -6.45 -3.02
N HIS A 40 -7.72 -5.82 -3.74
CA HIS A 40 -8.09 -5.05 -4.93
C HIS A 40 -8.45 -6.02 -6.06
N LYS A 41 -9.66 -5.87 -6.60
CA LYS A 41 -10.14 -6.64 -7.77
C LYS A 41 -9.32 -6.35 -9.03
N ASP A 42 -8.74 -5.16 -9.09
CA ASP A 42 -7.95 -4.68 -10.21
C ASP A 42 -6.59 -4.18 -9.72
N ILE A 43 -5.51 -4.61 -10.39
CA ILE A 43 -4.14 -4.28 -9.97
C ILE A 43 -3.76 -2.83 -10.33
N GLN A 44 -4.45 -2.18 -11.26
CA GLN A 44 -4.12 -0.82 -11.72
C GLN A 44 -4.24 0.20 -10.60
N THR A 45 -5.19 0.00 -9.67
CA THR A 45 -5.32 0.84 -8.46
C THR A 45 -4.13 0.70 -7.52
N THR A 46 -3.39 -0.41 -7.59
CA THR A 46 -2.19 -0.67 -6.78
C THR A 46 -0.91 -0.28 -7.51
N MET A 47 -0.94 -0.20 -8.84
CA MET A 47 0.19 0.22 -9.67
C MET A 47 0.64 1.66 -9.38
N ILE A 48 -0.21 2.50 -8.79
CA ILE A 48 0.18 3.85 -8.33
C ILE A 48 1.34 3.81 -7.33
N TYR A 49 1.54 2.71 -6.59
CA TYR A 49 2.65 2.56 -5.65
C TYR A 49 3.91 1.94 -6.28
N ALA A 50 3.90 1.62 -7.58
CA ALA A 50 5.03 0.95 -8.25
C ALA A 50 6.32 1.76 -8.23
N HIS A 51 6.19 3.08 -8.30
CA HIS A 51 7.32 4.00 -8.16
C HIS A 51 8.01 3.96 -6.79
N LEU A 52 7.37 3.42 -5.74
CA LEU A 52 7.94 3.29 -4.39
C LEU A 52 8.73 2.00 -4.20
N LEU A 53 8.60 1.06 -5.14
CA LEU A 53 9.39 -0.16 -5.12
C LEU A 53 10.87 0.24 -5.29
N PRO A 54 11.77 -0.19 -4.38
CA PRO A 54 13.19 -0.06 -4.63
C PRO A 54 13.52 -0.81 -5.93
N ASN A 55 14.12 -0.11 -6.89
CA ASN A 55 14.59 -0.69 -8.17
C ASN A 55 15.74 -1.70 -7.97
N ASP A 56 16.16 -1.96 -6.74
CA ASP A 56 17.16 -2.97 -6.41
C ASP A 56 16.49 -4.35 -6.32
N CYS A 57 16.41 -4.99 -7.47
CA CYS A 57 16.33 -6.44 -7.56
C CYS A 57 17.67 -7.04 -7.12
N ARG A 58 18.01 -6.92 -5.84
CA ARG A 58 18.97 -7.79 -5.18
C ARG A 58 18.22 -8.59 -4.15
N VAL A 59 17.72 -9.73 -4.62
CA VAL A 59 17.27 -10.82 -3.76
C VAL A 59 18.53 -11.39 -3.09
N ASP A 60 19.04 -10.70 -2.07
CA ASP A 60 19.97 -11.27 -1.11
C ASP A 60 19.13 -11.91 0.00
N LEU A 61 18.52 -13.07 -0.29
CA LEU A 61 17.92 -13.93 0.73
C LEU A 61 18.90 -15.08 1.01
N PRO A 62 19.52 -15.12 2.20
CA PRO A 62 20.21 -16.30 2.70
C PRO A 62 19.24 -17.18 3.49
N TYR A 63 18.31 -17.85 2.79
CA TYR A 63 17.60 -19.03 3.29
C TYR A 63 17.22 -19.93 2.11
#